data_AF-A0A970ARC6-F1
#
_entry.id   AF-A0A970ARC6-F1
#
_cell.length_a   1.000
_cell.length_b   1.000
_cell.length_c   1.000
_cell.angle_alpha   90.00
_cell.angle_beta   90.00
_cell.angle_gamma   90.00
#
_symmetry.space_group_name_H-M   'P 1'
#
loop_
_entity.id
_entity.type
_entity.pdbx_description
1 polymer ?
#
loop_
_entity_poly.entity_id
_entity_poly.type
_entity_poly.pdbx_seq_one_letter_code
_entity_poly.pdbx_strand_id
1 'polypeptide(L)'
;MNLPLLNNLPFLNNLPFFNNSNTPYWVKIRTDQPKCIYYFGPFDNPQEAKLNQNGYVEDLIEEKASGIYVEINKCKPKTLTVYEE
;
A
#
# COMPACT_ATOMS: atom_id res chain seq x y z
N MET A 1 3.80 -22.68 19.91
CA MET A 1 4.36 -21.70 20.85
C MET A 1 4.05 -20.32 20.31
N ASN A 2 3.18 -19.58 20.99
CA ASN A 2 3.01 -18.15 20.72
C ASN A 2 4.36 -17.45 20.95
N LEU A 3 4.78 -16.59 20.02
CA LEU A 3 5.92 -15.67 20.18
C LEU A 3 5.43 -14.25 20.53
N PRO A 4 4.87 -13.98 21.71
CA PRO A 4 4.93 -12.66 22.28
C PRO A 4 6.21 -12.65 23.12
N LEU A 5 7.16 -11.75 22.83
CA LEU A 5 8.11 -11.15 23.79
C LEU A 5 9.35 -10.53 23.12
N LEU A 6 9.59 -10.74 21.82
CA LEU A 6 10.79 -10.16 21.20
C LEU A 6 10.72 -8.63 21.03
N ASN A 7 9.52 -8.04 21.03
CA ASN A 7 9.32 -6.62 20.74
C ASN A 7 9.36 -5.70 21.98
N ASN A 8 9.54 -6.23 23.20
CA ASN A 8 9.49 -5.45 24.45
C ASN A 8 10.83 -5.31 25.18
N LEU A 9 11.95 -5.58 24.51
CA LEU A 9 13.29 -5.36 25.09
C LEU A 9 13.88 -4.05 24.55
N PRO A 10 14.10 -3.02 25.42
CA PRO A 10 14.57 -1.70 24.99
C PRO A 10 15.96 -1.72 24.32
N PHE A 11 16.73 -2.80 24.53
CA PHE A 11 18.03 -3.01 23.90
C PHE A 11 17.97 -3.39 22.42
N LEU A 12 16.88 -4.02 21.96
CA LEU A 12 16.78 -4.46 20.56
C LEU A 12 16.52 -3.29 19.60
N ASN A 13 15.89 -2.22 20.07
CA ASN A 13 15.56 -1.04 19.25
C ASN A 13 16.80 -0.23 18.81
N ASN A 14 17.98 -0.47 19.39
CA ASN A 14 19.20 0.31 19.15
C ASN A 14 20.31 -0.46 18.41
N LEU A 15 20.05 -1.66 17.88
CA LEU A 15 21.00 -2.31 16.97
C LEU A 15 20.96 -1.60 15.61
N PRO A 16 22.10 -1.36 14.94
CA PRO A 16 22.18 -0.69 13.63
C PRO A 16 21.45 -1.44 12.51
N PHE A 17 20.97 -2.66 12.77
CA PHE A 17 20.15 -3.47 11.88
C PHE A 17 18.63 -3.22 12.01
N PHE A 18 18.17 -2.58 13.09
CA PHE A 18 16.76 -2.21 13.28
C PHE A 18 16.49 -0.73 12.95
N ASN A 19 17.23 -0.16 12.00
CA ASN A 19 16.72 0.98 11.25
C ASN A 19 15.73 0.45 10.22
N ASN A 20 14.55 0.03 10.69
CA ASN A 20 13.51 -0.50 9.83
C ASN A 20 12.85 0.67 9.08
N SER A 21 13.55 1.21 8.07
CA SER A 21 12.96 2.03 7.02
C SER A 21 12.10 1.15 6.11
N ASN A 22 11.20 0.36 6.71
CA ASN A 22 10.38 -0.59 5.98
C ASN A 22 9.27 0.19 5.29
N THR A 23 9.61 0.80 4.16
CA THR A 23 8.65 1.46 3.30
C THR A 23 7.65 0.38 2.85
N PRO A 24 6.38 0.49 3.24
CA PRO A 24 5.40 -0.55 2.96
C PRO A 24 5.05 -0.57 1.48
N TYR A 25 4.43 -1.67 1.05
CA TYR A 25 3.87 -1.78 -0.29
C TYR A 25 2.52 -1.07 -0.36
N TRP A 26 2.24 -0.46 -1.51
CA TRP A 26 0.95 0.15 -1.82
C TRP A 26 0.50 -0.33 -3.20
N VAL A 27 -0.81 -0.48 -3.36
CA VAL A 27 -1.47 -0.59 -4.67
C VAL A 27 -1.75 0.82 -5.13
N LYS A 28 -1.08 1.23 -6.21
CA LYS A 28 -1.32 2.49 -6.90
C LYS A 28 -2.21 2.22 -8.12
N ILE A 29 -3.39 2.83 -8.16
CA ILE A 29 -4.31 2.72 -9.29
C ILE A 29 -4.42 4.08 -9.97
N ARG A 30 -4.15 4.14 -11.27
CA ARG A 30 -4.47 5.31 -12.10
C ARG A 30 -5.71 5.03 -12.93
N THR A 31 -6.55 6.05 -13.10
CA THR A 31 -7.75 6.01 -13.94
C THR A 31 -7.68 7.14 -14.96
N ASP A 32 -8.20 6.91 -16.17
CA ASP A 32 -8.26 7.93 -17.23
C ASP A 32 -9.53 8.79 -17.11
N GLN A 33 -10.66 8.21 -16.67
CA GLN A 33 -11.91 8.93 -16.47
C GLN A 33 -12.69 8.36 -15.26
N PRO A 34 -12.94 9.15 -14.19
CA PRO A 34 -12.28 10.42 -13.92
C PRO A 34 -10.77 10.22 -13.82
N LYS A 35 -10.00 11.27 -14.11
CA LYS A 35 -8.54 11.18 -14.11
C LYS A 35 -8.02 11.29 -12.67
N CYS A 36 -7.67 10.16 -12.08
CA CYS A 36 -7.35 10.07 -10.67
C CYS A 36 -6.18 9.10 -10.43
N ILE A 37 -5.50 9.30 -9.29
CA ILE A 37 -4.56 8.33 -8.72
C ILE A 37 -5.02 7.96 -7.31
N TYR A 38 -5.22 6.67 -7.08
CA TYR A 38 -5.59 6.08 -5.80
C TYR A 38 -4.41 5.29 -5.23
N TYR A 39 -4.19 5.37 -3.92
CA TYR A 39 -3.21 4.58 -3.19
C TYR A 39 -3.92 3.78 -2.09
N PHE A 40 -3.87 2.45 -2.18
CA PHE A 40 -4.42 1.53 -1.18
C PHE A 40 -3.31 0.76 -0.47
N GLY A 41 -3.42 0.62 0.85
CA GLY A 41 -2.39 0.08 1.72
C GLY A 41 -2.38 0.79 3.08
N PRO A 42 -1.28 0.71 3.85
CA PRO A 42 -0.03 0.00 3.57
C PRO A 42 -0.14 -1.54 3.67
N PHE A 43 0.69 -2.26 2.93
CA PHE A 43 0.84 -3.72 3.01
C PHE A 43 2.26 -4.12 3.41
N ASP A 44 2.39 -5.23 4.12
CA ASP A 44 3.68 -5.71 4.61
C ASP A 44 4.51 -6.35 3.48
N ASN A 45 3.83 -6.94 2.50
CA ASN A 45 4.45 -7.66 1.38
C ASN A 45 3.65 -7.45 0.08
N PRO A 46 4.27 -7.63 -1.10
CA PRO A 46 3.60 -7.35 -2.37
C PRO A 46 2.53 -8.39 -2.72
N GLN A 47 2.59 -9.61 -2.17
CA GLN A 47 1.58 -10.64 -2.39
C GLN A 47 0.25 -10.27 -1.70
N GLU A 48 0.31 -9.73 -0.49
CA GLU A 48 -0.87 -9.19 0.21
C GLU A 48 -1.53 -8.06 -0.60
N ALA A 49 -0.73 -7.11 -1.10
CA ALA A 49 -1.20 -6.05 -1.99
C ALA A 49 -1.86 -6.65 -3.26
N LYS A 50 -1.25 -7.69 -3.85
CA LYS A 50 -1.75 -8.37 -5.04
C LYS A 50 -3.05 -9.13 -4.82
N LEU A 51 -3.27 -9.68 -3.62
CA LEU A 51 -4.52 -10.36 -3.27
C LEU A 51 -5.67 -9.36 -3.07
N ASN A 52 -5.38 -8.19 -2.50
CA ASN A 52 -6.39 -7.17 -2.23
C ASN A 52 -6.72 -6.26 -3.43
N GLN A 53 -5.80 -6.10 -4.40
CA GLN A 53 -5.96 -5.13 -5.49
C GLN A 53 -7.27 -5.29 -6.29
N ASN A 54 -7.80 -6.53 -6.42
CA ASN A 54 -8.94 -6.80 -7.28
C ASN A 54 -10.22 -6.15 -6.73
N GLY A 55 -10.41 -6.17 -5.40
CA GLY A 55 -11.56 -5.50 -4.77
C GLY A 55 -11.56 -3.99 -5.04
N TYR A 56 -10.39 -3.34 -4.95
CA TYR A 56 -10.28 -1.91 -5.27
C TYR A 56 -10.58 -1.60 -6.73
N VAL A 57 -10.17 -2.47 -7.64
CA VAL A 57 -10.47 -2.32 -9.08
C VAL A 57 -11.97 -2.50 -9.33
N GLU A 58 -12.59 -3.51 -8.71
CA GLU A 58 -14.03 -3.76 -8.82
C GLU A 58 -14.84 -2.57 -8.32
N ASP A 59 -14.52 -2.04 -7.14
CA ASP A 59 -15.16 -0.83 -6.58
C ASP A 59 -15.05 0.36 -7.56
N LEU A 60 -13.86 0.61 -8.11
CA LEU A 60 -13.66 1.72 -9.06
C LEU A 60 -14.44 1.53 -10.37
N ILE A 61 -14.56 0.29 -10.85
CA ILE A 61 -15.38 -0.02 -12.04
C ILE A 61 -16.86 0.23 -11.74
N GLU A 62 -17.35 -0.18 -10.58
CA GLU A 62 -18.74 0.06 -10.15
C GLU A 62 -19.03 1.57 -10.01
N GLU A 63 -18.04 2.36 -9.60
CA GLU A 63 -18.07 3.82 -9.56
C GLU A 63 -17.91 4.47 -10.95
N LYS A 64 -17.90 3.68 -12.04
CA LYS A 64 -17.78 4.12 -13.43
C LYS A 64 -16.41 4.72 -13.79
N ALA A 65 -15.35 4.37 -13.05
CA ALA A 65 -14.00 4.69 -13.48
C ALA A 65 -13.59 3.83 -14.70
N SER A 66 -12.78 4.40 -15.58
CA SER A 66 -12.26 3.72 -16.78
C SER A 66 -10.79 4.06 -17.04
N GLY A 67 -10.14 3.29 -17.90
CA GLY A 67 -8.70 3.40 -18.14
C GLY A 67 -7.87 3.06 -16.90
N ILE A 68 -8.15 1.89 -16.29
CA ILE A 68 -7.57 1.48 -15.01
C ILE A 68 -6.18 0.86 -15.22
N TYR A 69 -5.16 1.44 -14.58
CA TYR A 69 -3.80 0.93 -14.54
C TYR A 69 -3.38 0.68 -13.09
N VAL A 70 -2.90 -0.53 -12.79
CA VAL A 70 -2.53 -0.93 -11.43
C VAL A 70 -1.03 -1.19 -11.33
N GLU A 71 -0.39 -0.58 -10.35
CA GLU A 71 1.01 -0.77 -9.98
C GLU A 71 1.10 -1.15 -8.50
N ILE A 72 2.00 -2.08 -8.15
CA ILE A 72 2.35 -2.38 -6.75
C ILE A 72 3.80 -1.97 -6.54
N ASN A 73 4.03 -1.03 -5.62
CA ASN A 73 5.36 -0.53 -5.33
C ASN A 73 5.52 -0.12 -3.87
N LYS A 74 6.76 -0.12 -3.37
CA LYS A 74 7.07 0.48 -2.07
C LYS A 74 7.01 2.00 -2.19
N CYS A 75 6.15 2.64 -1.43
CA CYS A 75 6.10 4.11 -1.34
C CYS A 75 5.48 4.60 -0.03
N LYS A 76 5.45 5.93 0.15
CA LYS A 76 4.78 6.60 1.27
C LYS A 76 3.94 7.76 0.70
N PRO A 77 2.72 7.47 0.21
CA PRO A 77 1.89 8.51 -0.40
C PRO A 77 1.59 9.61 0.62
N LYS A 78 1.66 10.87 0.18
CA LYS A 78 1.27 12.03 1.00
C LYS A 78 -0.25 12.21 1.01
N THR A 79 -0.91 11.82 -0.08
CA THR A 79 -2.35 11.89 -0.30
C THR A 79 -2.79 10.56 -0.91
N LEU A 80 -3.90 10.01 -0.42
CA LEU A 80 -4.41 8.69 -0.87
C LEU A 80 -5.19 8.77 -2.19
N THR A 81 -5.82 9.91 -2.45
CA THR A 81 -6.53 10.19 -3.70
C THR A 81 -6.03 11.50 -4.27
N VAL A 82 -5.49 11.46 -5.48
CA VAL A 82 -5.04 12.64 -6.22
C VAL A 82 -5.93 12.78 -7.43
N TYR A 83 -6.67 13.88 -7.52
CA TYR A 83 -7.41 14.25 -8.72
C TYR A 83 -6.44 14.93 -9.67
N GLU A 84 -6.31 14.41 -10.88
CA GLU A 84 -5.56 15.06 -11.93
C GLU A 84 -6.54 15.82 -12.81
N GLU A 85 -6.32 17.13 -12.96
CA GLU A 85 -7.08 17.97 -13.90
C GLU A 85 -6.84 17.54 -15.37
#